data_AF-A0A0L6WFT7-F1
#
_entry.id   AF-A0A0L6WFT7-F1
#
_cell.length_a   1.000
_cell.length_b   1.000
_cell.length_c   1.000
_cell.angle_alpha   90.00
_cell.angle_beta   90.00
_cell.angle_gamma   90.00
#
_symmetry.space_group_name_H-M   'P 1'
#
loop_
_entity.id
_entity.type
_entity.pdbx_description
1 polymer ?
#
loop_
_entity_poly.entity_id
_entity_poly.type
_entity_poly.pdbx_seq_one_letter_code
_entity_poly.pdbx_strand_id
1 'polypeptide(L)'
;MFKRYGFKWGIWTGFHAAPSMPHLHLHVLSSDLRSDRMKSKKHYNSFHPKAGFFLDIDEVMSWFDAEESYFSMKAKLDPKHYEALLKEDLVCFHCGSSMKNIPTLKAHLDEEWDRIASREKGKLDRKRKFEEKHTTKEGASEQADSKRLKSVSDDTE
;
A
#
# COMPACT_ATOMS: atom_id res chain seq x y z
N MET A 1 8.96 3.12 8.49
CA MET A 1 7.58 2.64 8.74
C MET A 1 7.56 1.62 9.88
N PHE A 2 8.01 0.37 9.67
CA PHE A 2 7.92 -0.70 10.68
C PHE A 2 8.51 -0.34 12.05
N LYS A 3 9.77 0.12 12.11
CA LYS A 3 10.46 0.45 13.38
C LYS A 3 9.71 1.47 14.25
N ARG A 4 8.95 2.39 13.64
CA ARG A 4 8.27 3.49 14.34
C ARG A 4 6.80 3.18 14.64
N TYR A 5 6.11 2.44 13.77
CA TYR A 5 4.65 2.26 13.84
C TYR A 5 4.20 0.81 14.03
N GLY A 6 5.13 -0.15 14.01
CA GLY A 6 4.86 -1.58 14.24
C GLY A 6 4.26 -2.33 13.05
N PHE A 7 4.02 -1.66 11.91
CA PHE A 7 3.59 -2.28 10.66
C PHE A 7 4.06 -1.47 9.45
N LYS A 8 3.87 -2.02 8.25
CA LYS A 8 4.17 -1.37 6.97
C LYS A 8 2.87 -1.04 6.24
N TRP A 9 2.88 0.01 5.44
CA TRP A 9 1.79 0.40 4.56
C TRP A 9 2.36 0.66 3.16
N GLY A 10 1.46 0.77 2.17
CA GLY A 10 1.83 1.04 0.79
C GLY A 10 2.29 2.49 0.60
N ILE A 11 3.14 2.70 -0.39
CA ILE A 11 3.49 4.03 -0.90
C ILE A 11 2.97 4.11 -2.32
N TRP A 12 2.30 5.21 -2.64
CA TRP A 12 1.93 5.53 -4.02
C TRP A 12 2.94 6.51 -4.58
N THR A 13 3.30 6.29 -5.84
CA THR A 13 4.25 7.10 -6.56
C THR A 13 3.68 7.36 -7.95
N GLY A 14 3.55 8.62 -8.35
CA GLY A 14 2.83 8.93 -9.57
C GLY A 14 2.65 10.42 -9.85
N PHE A 15 1.88 10.70 -10.90
CA PHE A 15 1.66 12.04 -11.42
C PHE A 15 0.16 12.38 -11.43
N HIS A 16 -0.15 13.67 -11.40
CA HIS A 16 -1.49 14.12 -11.78
C HIS A 16 -1.61 14.18 -13.30
N ALA A 17 -2.68 13.59 -13.85
CA ALA A 17 -2.97 13.64 -15.29
C ALA A 17 -3.15 15.07 -15.82
N ALA A 18 -3.66 15.98 -14.98
CA ALA A 18 -3.64 17.42 -15.22
C ALA A 18 -2.87 18.11 -14.08
N PRO A 19 -1.62 18.56 -14.30
CA PRO A 19 -0.77 19.08 -13.23
C PRO A 19 -1.26 20.44 -12.73
N SER A 20 -1.21 20.67 -11.41
CA SER A 20 -1.57 21.96 -10.80
C SER A 20 -0.45 23.00 -10.87
N MET A 21 0.75 22.60 -11.31
CA MET A 21 1.93 23.45 -11.43
C MET A 21 2.56 23.24 -12.81
N PRO A 22 3.21 24.25 -13.40
CA PRO A 22 3.82 24.13 -14.74
C PRO A 22 4.97 23.11 -14.82
N HIS A 23 5.66 22.87 -13.70
CA HIS A 23 6.81 21.97 -13.66
C HIS A 23 6.38 20.54 -13.37
N LEU A 24 7.05 19.59 -14.01
CA LEU A 24 6.91 18.17 -13.72
C LEU A 24 7.20 17.91 -12.24
N HIS A 25 6.28 17.24 -11.56
CA HIS A 25 6.44 16.88 -10.16
C HIS A 25 5.89 15.47 -9.92
N LEU A 26 6.74 14.62 -9.37
CA LEU A 26 6.37 13.29 -8.93
C LEU A 26 5.83 13.37 -7.50
N HIS A 27 4.64 12.80 -7.29
CA HIS A 27 4.09 12.63 -5.97
C HIS A 27 4.59 11.33 -5.37
N VAL A 28 5.09 11.38 -4.12
CA VAL A 28 5.42 10.21 -3.31
C VAL A 28 4.68 10.38 -1.99
N LEU A 29 3.69 9.53 -1.75
CA LEU A 29 2.78 9.64 -0.60
C LEU A 29 2.42 8.28 -0.02
N SER A 30 2.03 8.27 1.25
CA SER A 30 1.49 7.09 1.87
C SER A 30 0.10 6.74 1.32
N SER A 31 -0.20 5.44 1.22
CA SER A 31 -1.41 4.90 0.61
C SER A 31 -2.68 5.03 1.48
N ASP A 32 -2.69 5.93 2.47
CA ASP A 32 -3.77 6.10 3.44
C ASP A 32 -4.68 7.30 3.14
N LEU A 33 -4.17 8.30 2.42
CA LEU A 33 -4.87 9.57 2.15
C LEU A 33 -5.43 10.27 3.41
N ARG A 34 -4.76 10.10 4.55
CA ARG A 34 -5.12 10.76 5.82
C ARG A 34 -4.24 11.98 6.04
N SER A 35 -4.84 13.15 5.89
CA SER A 35 -4.14 14.41 6.15
C SER A 35 -5.08 15.53 6.57
N ASP A 36 -4.67 16.32 7.55
CA ASP A 36 -5.38 17.56 7.93
C ASP A 36 -5.51 18.54 6.77
N ARG A 37 -4.59 18.47 5.79
CA ARG A 37 -4.57 19.33 4.60
C ARG A 37 -5.48 18.85 3.47
N MET A 38 -6.06 17.64 3.57
CA MET A 38 -7.13 17.20 2.68
C MET A 38 -8.43 17.91 3.06
N LYS A 39 -8.78 18.97 2.32
CA LYS A 39 -9.87 19.91 2.67
C LYS A 39 -11.03 19.91 1.70
N SER A 40 -10.81 19.46 0.46
CA SER A 40 -11.79 19.54 -0.61
C SER A 40 -11.92 18.21 -1.33
N LYS A 41 -13.05 18.04 -2.04
CA LYS A 41 -13.29 16.90 -2.93
C LYS A 41 -12.17 16.76 -3.98
N LYS A 42 -11.73 17.88 -4.52
CA LYS A 42 -10.58 17.95 -5.44
C LYS A 42 -9.31 17.34 -4.83
N HIS A 43 -8.96 17.66 -3.58
CA HIS A 43 -7.76 17.11 -2.93
C HIS A 43 -7.84 15.60 -2.75
N TYR A 44 -9.03 15.04 -2.49
CA TYR A 44 -9.18 13.60 -2.34
C TYR A 44 -9.15 12.90 -3.70
N ASN A 45 -10.02 13.32 -4.63
CA ASN A 45 -10.18 12.67 -5.93
C ASN A 45 -8.89 12.75 -6.77
N SER A 46 -8.05 13.78 -6.59
CA SER A 46 -6.79 13.89 -7.34
C SER A 46 -5.76 12.81 -6.98
N PHE A 47 -5.88 12.20 -5.79
CA PHE A 47 -5.02 11.10 -5.35
C PHE A 47 -5.77 9.78 -5.19
N HIS A 48 -7.07 9.75 -5.49
CA HIS A 48 -7.87 8.54 -5.36
C HIS A 48 -7.45 7.53 -6.43
N PRO A 49 -6.93 6.34 -6.05
CA PRO A 49 -6.23 5.44 -6.96
C PRO A 49 -7.14 4.82 -8.04
N LYS A 50 -8.46 4.90 -7.87
CA LYS A 50 -9.44 4.38 -8.84
C LYS A 50 -10.18 5.49 -9.60
N ALA A 51 -9.86 6.76 -9.35
CA ALA A 51 -10.51 7.89 -10.02
C ALA A 51 -9.88 8.22 -11.37
N GLY A 52 -8.73 7.62 -11.72
CA GLY A 52 -8.04 7.84 -13.00
C GLY A 52 -7.27 9.17 -13.12
N PHE A 53 -7.39 10.07 -12.14
CA PHE A 53 -6.63 11.33 -12.14
C PHE A 53 -5.17 11.17 -11.67
N PHE A 54 -4.95 10.25 -10.73
CA PHE A 54 -3.61 9.88 -10.27
C PHE A 54 -3.07 8.76 -11.16
N LEU A 55 -1.99 9.05 -11.89
CA LEU A 55 -1.33 8.13 -12.79
C LEU A 55 -0.17 7.48 -12.05
N ASP A 56 -0.24 6.17 -11.83
CA ASP A 56 0.83 5.44 -11.17
C ASP A 56 2.11 5.48 -12.02
N ILE A 57 3.28 5.58 -11.37
CA ILE A 57 4.56 5.67 -12.09
C ILE A 57 4.79 4.44 -12.96
N ASP A 58 4.42 3.24 -12.51
CA ASP A 58 4.62 2.02 -13.29
C ASP A 58 3.71 2.01 -14.53
N GLU A 59 2.50 2.57 -14.41
CA GLU A 59 1.61 2.78 -15.56
C GLU A 59 2.26 3.74 -16.56
N VAL A 60 2.75 4.90 -16.10
CA VAL A 60 3.39 5.90 -16.98
C VAL A 60 4.65 5.33 -17.65
N MET A 61 5.47 4.57 -16.93
CA MET A 61 6.66 3.93 -17.48
C MET A 61 6.30 2.91 -18.57
N SER A 62 5.22 2.14 -18.37
CA SER A 62 4.75 1.17 -19.37
C SER A 62 4.33 1.81 -20.70
N TRP A 63 4.01 3.11 -20.72
CA TRP A 63 3.63 3.79 -21.96
C TRP A 63 4.80 3.93 -22.93
N PHE A 64 6.04 3.95 -22.43
CA PHE A 64 7.24 4.05 -23.25
C PHE A 64 7.62 2.73 -23.92
N ASP A 65 7.14 1.61 -23.37
CA ASP A 65 7.34 0.27 -23.94
C ASP A 65 6.18 -0.15 -24.87
N ALA A 66 5.16 0.68 -25.00
CA ALA A 66 3.96 0.41 -25.80
C ALA A 66 4.15 0.77 -27.29
N GLU A 67 3.19 0.36 -28.11
CA GLU A 67 3.09 0.79 -29.51
C GLU A 67 3.07 2.33 -29.61
N GLU A 68 3.74 2.87 -30.63
CA GLU A 68 3.89 4.32 -30.84
C GLU A 68 2.54 5.06 -30.85
N SER A 69 1.50 4.42 -31.42
CA SER A 69 0.14 4.98 -31.45
C SER A 69 -0.46 5.15 -30.05
N TYR A 70 -0.18 4.22 -29.14
CA TYR A 70 -0.63 4.28 -27.75
C TYR A 70 0.14 5.33 -26.97
N PHE A 71 1.47 5.37 -27.11
CA PHE A 71 2.30 6.42 -26.51
C PHE A 71 1.84 7.81 -26.96
N SER A 72 1.66 8.01 -28.26
CA SER A 72 1.21 9.27 -28.85
C SER A 72 -0.14 9.73 -28.30
N MET A 73 -1.07 8.80 -28.03
CA MET A 73 -2.35 9.10 -27.38
C MET A 73 -2.15 9.51 -25.92
N LYS A 74 -1.34 8.76 -25.16
CA LYS A 74 -1.09 9.02 -23.73
C LYS A 74 -0.24 10.25 -23.46
N ALA A 75 0.65 10.62 -24.38
CA ALA A 75 1.46 11.84 -24.28
C ALA A 75 0.63 13.13 -24.43
N LYS A 76 -0.62 13.03 -24.92
CA LYS A 76 -1.53 14.16 -25.18
C LYS A 76 -2.80 14.04 -24.35
N LEU A 77 -2.65 13.89 -23.04
CA LEU A 77 -3.78 13.90 -22.12
C LEU A 77 -4.55 15.23 -22.20
N ASP A 78 -5.87 15.16 -22.37
CA ASP A 78 -6.73 16.34 -22.33
C ASP A 78 -7.00 16.74 -20.86
N PRO A 79 -6.51 17.90 -20.38
CA PRO A 79 -6.73 18.31 -19.00
C PRO A 79 -8.21 18.43 -18.64
N LYS A 80 -9.07 18.83 -19.58
CA LYS A 80 -10.51 19.03 -19.30
C LYS A 80 -11.22 17.73 -18.97
N HIS A 81 -10.86 16.66 -19.68
CA HIS A 81 -11.36 15.31 -19.41
C HIS A 81 -11.03 14.89 -17.98
N TYR A 82 -9.77 15.01 -17.57
CA TYR A 82 -9.33 14.59 -16.24
C TYR A 82 -9.85 15.50 -15.12
N GLU A 83 -9.96 16.81 -15.35
CA GLU A 83 -10.53 17.74 -14.37
C GLU A 83 -12.01 17.44 -14.04
N ALA A 84 -12.75 16.81 -14.94
CA ALA A 84 -14.12 16.38 -14.66
C ALA A 84 -14.19 15.30 -13.57
N LEU A 85 -13.19 14.39 -13.53
CA LEU A 85 -13.09 13.31 -12.53
C LEU A 85 -12.96 13.87 -11.09
N LEU A 86 -12.40 15.06 -10.95
CA LEU A 86 -12.24 15.73 -9.65
C LEU A 86 -13.57 16.18 -9.02
N LYS A 87 -14.67 16.14 -9.79
CA LYS A 87 -16.02 16.52 -9.34
C LYS A 87 -16.89 15.33 -8.94
N GLU A 88 -16.44 14.12 -9.23
CA GLU A 88 -17.13 12.87 -8.89
C GLU A 88 -17.37 12.72 -7.37
N ASP A 89 -18.21 11.76 -7.00
CA ASP A 89 -18.57 11.53 -5.61
C ASP A 89 -17.39 11.05 -4.76
N LEU A 90 -17.46 11.32 -3.46
CA LEU A 90 -16.43 10.92 -2.52
C LEU A 90 -16.60 9.44 -2.19
N VAL A 91 -15.93 8.57 -2.94
CA VAL A 91 -16.01 7.12 -2.75
C VAL A 91 -14.74 6.62 -2.06
N CYS A 92 -14.89 5.79 -1.02
CA CYS A 92 -13.75 5.20 -0.34
C CYS A 92 -13.04 4.18 -1.23
N PHE A 93 -11.73 4.34 -1.45
CA PHE A 93 -10.94 3.40 -2.26
C PHE A 93 -10.78 2.00 -1.63
N HIS A 94 -10.94 1.86 -0.31
CA HIS A 94 -10.88 0.58 0.38
C HIS A 94 -12.16 -0.25 0.25
N CYS A 95 -13.32 0.36 0.49
CA CYS A 95 -14.59 -0.37 0.61
C CYS A 95 -15.67 0.00 -0.42
N GLY A 96 -15.48 1.08 -1.21
CA GLY A 96 -16.43 1.54 -2.21
C GLY A 96 -17.62 2.34 -1.65
N SER A 97 -17.69 2.59 -0.35
CA SER A 97 -18.75 3.40 0.25
C SER A 97 -18.66 4.86 -0.16
N SER A 98 -19.81 5.45 -0.51
CA SER A 98 -19.92 6.89 -0.82
C SER A 98 -20.08 7.72 0.46
N MET A 99 -19.46 8.91 0.47
CA MET A 99 -19.42 9.84 1.59
C MET A 99 -20.01 11.18 1.18
N LYS A 100 -20.82 11.77 2.06
CA LYS A 100 -21.51 13.05 1.77
C LYS A 100 -20.57 14.26 1.76
N ASN A 101 -19.49 14.24 2.55
CA ASN A 101 -18.55 15.35 2.66
C ASN A 101 -17.16 14.91 3.17
N ILE A 102 -16.18 15.81 3.06
CA ILE A 102 -14.80 15.55 3.46
C ILE A 102 -14.64 15.16 4.95
N PRO A 103 -15.31 15.83 5.92
CA PRO A 103 -15.26 15.39 7.31
C PRO A 103 -15.69 13.93 7.51
N THR A 104 -16.81 13.50 6.90
CA THR A 104 -17.25 12.10 6.99
C THR A 104 -16.29 11.13 6.34
N LEU A 105 -15.71 11.52 5.19
CA LEU A 105 -14.69 10.71 4.52
C LEU A 105 -13.44 10.55 5.38
N LYS A 106 -12.97 11.63 6.03
CA LYS A 106 -11.79 11.59 6.90
C LYS A 106 -11.98 10.63 8.07
N ALA A 107 -13.11 10.77 8.78
CA ALA A 107 -13.45 9.85 9.88
C ALA A 107 -13.48 8.40 9.40
N HIS A 108 -14.06 8.14 8.23
CA HIS A 108 -14.07 6.80 7.66
C HIS A 108 -12.67 6.28 7.29
N LEU A 109 -11.79 7.11 6.74
CA LEU A 109 -10.41 6.73 6.43
C LEU A 109 -9.59 6.46 7.71
N ASP A 110 -9.87 7.16 8.81
CA ASP A 110 -9.28 6.89 10.11
C ASP A 110 -9.69 5.48 10.61
N GLU A 111 -10.98 5.14 10.53
CA GLU A 111 -11.48 3.81 10.88
C GLU A 111 -10.87 2.70 10.01
N GLU A 112 -10.80 2.92 8.70
CA GLU A 112 -10.18 1.99 7.75
C GLU A 112 -8.69 1.78 8.07
N TRP A 113 -7.98 2.84 8.44
CA TRP A 113 -6.59 2.76 8.83
C TRP A 113 -6.38 1.93 10.08
N ASP A 114 -7.19 2.14 11.12
CA ASP A 114 -7.09 1.38 12.36
C ASP A 114 -7.41 -0.10 12.13
N ARG A 115 -8.39 -0.39 11.25
CA ARG A 115 -8.71 -1.75 10.80
C ARG A 115 -7.53 -2.41 10.09
N ILE A 116 -6.89 -1.71 9.15
CA ILE A 116 -5.72 -2.21 8.41
C ILE A 116 -4.55 -2.42 9.35
N ALA A 117 -4.23 -1.44 10.20
CA ALA A 117 -3.14 -1.52 11.16
C ALA A 117 -3.30 -2.73 12.10
N SER A 118 -4.51 -2.93 12.62
CA SER A 118 -4.82 -4.07 13.50
C SER A 118 -4.66 -5.41 12.77
N ARG A 119 -5.15 -5.49 11.52
CA ARG A 119 -5.02 -6.69 10.68
C ARG A 119 -3.55 -7.03 10.40
N GLU A 120 -2.75 -6.05 10.02
CA GLU A 120 -1.34 -6.24 9.68
C GLU A 120 -0.50 -6.61 10.91
N LYS A 121 -0.72 -5.95 12.05
CA LYS A 121 -0.09 -6.33 13.33
C LYS A 121 -0.45 -7.77 13.73
N GLY A 122 -1.73 -8.13 13.62
CA GLY A 122 -2.18 -9.50 13.90
C GLY A 122 -1.56 -10.56 12.97
N LYS A 123 -1.34 -10.24 11.68
CA LYS A 123 -0.61 -11.13 10.76
C LYS A 123 0.86 -11.30 11.18
N LEU A 124 1.52 -10.20 11.54
CA LEU A 124 2.91 -10.20 11.99
C LEU A 124 3.09 -11.01 13.27
N ASP A 125 2.20 -10.84 14.24
CA ASP A 125 2.23 -11.61 15.49
C ASP A 125 2.02 -13.11 15.25
N ARG A 126 1.11 -13.48 14.33
CA ARG A 126 0.91 -14.89 13.94
C ARG A 126 2.15 -15.46 13.26
N LYS A 127 2.78 -14.70 12.36
CA LYS A 127 4.01 -15.12 11.68
C LYS A 127 5.16 -15.31 12.69
N ARG A 128 5.35 -14.35 13.61
CA ARG A 128 6.36 -14.45 14.68
C ARG A 128 6.15 -15.70 15.52
N LYS A 129 4.92 -15.95 16.01
CA LYS A 129 4.60 -17.15 16.80
C LYS A 129 4.81 -18.46 16.04
N PHE A 130 4.61 -18.47 14.73
CA PHE A 130 4.86 -19.64 13.89
C PHE A 130 6.37 -19.91 13.75
N GLU A 131 7.16 -18.87 13.47
CA GLU A 131 8.62 -18.94 13.37
C GLU A 131 9.25 -19.39 14.71
N GLU A 132 8.82 -18.80 15.83
CA GLU A 132 9.26 -19.18 17.19
C GLU A 132 8.97 -20.66 17.51
N LYS A 133 7.82 -21.19 17.07
CA LYS A 133 7.46 -22.61 17.25
C LYS A 133 8.27 -23.54 16.35
N HIS A 134 8.65 -23.09 15.16
CA HIS A 134 9.44 -23.90 14.23
C HIS A 134 10.88 -24.00 14.72
N THR A 135 11.49 -22.89 15.11
CA THR A 135 12.86 -22.86 15.63
C THR A 135 13.03 -23.64 16.93
N THR A 136 12.04 -23.57 17.84
CA THR A 136 12.07 -24.39 19.07
C THR A 136 11.93 -25.89 18.79
N LYS A 137 11.15 -26.30 17.78
CA LYS A 137 11.04 -27.70 17.39
C LYS A 137 12.30 -28.22 16.71
N GLU A 138 12.91 -27.45 15.82
CA GLU A 138 14.18 -27.80 15.17
C GLU A 138 15.31 -27.95 16.19
N GLY A 139 15.47 -26.98 17.09
CA GLY A 139 16.49 -27.05 18.15
C GLY A 139 16.27 -28.21 19.14
N ALA A 140 15.01 -28.59 19.40
CA ALA A 140 14.70 -29.76 20.22
C ALA A 140 15.02 -31.10 19.49
N SER A 141 14.78 -31.16 18.17
CA SER A 141 15.14 -32.33 17.35
C SER A 141 16.65 -32.52 17.27
N GLU A 142 17.41 -31.44 17.00
CA GLU A 142 18.88 -31.49 16.92
C GLU A 142 19.52 -31.90 18.25
N GLN A 143 18.99 -31.41 19.39
CA GLN A 143 19.44 -31.86 20.72
C GLN A 143 19.11 -33.33 21.00
N ALA A 144 17.96 -33.81 20.54
CA ALA A 144 17.59 -35.21 20.69
C ALA A 144 18.49 -36.14 19.86
N ASP A 145 18.77 -35.77 18.61
CA ASP A 145 19.68 -36.52 17.72
C ASP A 145 21.12 -36.53 18.25
N SER A 146 21.63 -35.39 18.76
CA SER A 146 22.97 -35.32 19.35
C SER A 146 23.11 -36.17 20.62
N LYS A 147 22.07 -36.21 21.48
CA LYS A 147 22.05 -37.10 22.65
C LYS A 147 22.01 -38.58 22.26
N ARG A 148 21.25 -38.93 21.21
CA ARG A 148 21.15 -40.30 20.71
C ARG A 148 22.46 -40.79 20.07
N LEU A 149 23.18 -39.92 19.37
CA LEU A 149 24.50 -40.23 18.81
C LEU A 149 25.55 -40.49 19.90
N LYS A 150 25.52 -39.73 21.01
CA LYS A 150 26.42 -39.95 22.15
C LYS A 150 26.13 -41.22 22.94
N SER A 151 24.86 -41.59 23.12
CA SER A 151 24.54 -42.85 23.82
C SER A 151 24.94 -44.09 23.04
N VAL A 152 24.94 -44.03 21.70
CA VAL A 152 25.33 -45.17 20.85
C VAL A 152 26.84 -45.40 20.82
N SER A 153 27.66 -44.38 21.12
CA SER A 153 29.12 -44.51 21.20
C SER A 153 29.63 -45.07 22.54
N ASP A 154 28.85 -44.97 23.62
CA ASP A 154 29.25 -45.43 24.96
C ASP A 154 28.93 -46.93 25.22
N ASP A 155 28.10 -47.57 24.38
CA ASP A 155 27.70 -48.99 24.51
C ASP A 155 28.61 -49.98 23.72
N THR A 156 29.70 -49.50 23.09
CA THR A 156 30.60 -50.32 22.24
C THR A 156 32.00 -50.62 22.80
N GLU A 157 32.25 -50.44 24.10
CA GLU A 157 33.46 -50.93 24.78
C GLU A 157 33.23 -52.16 25.66
#